data_AF-A0A355UNZ9-F1
#
_entry.id   AF-A0A355UNZ9-F1
#
_cell.length_a   1.000
_cell.length_b   1.000
_cell.length_c   1.000
_cell.angle_alpha   90.00
_cell.angle_beta   90.00
_cell.angle_gamma   90.00
#
_symmetry.space_group_name_H-M   'P 1'
#
loop_
_entity.id
_entity.type
_entity.pdbx_description
1 polymer ?
#
loop_
_entity_poly.entity_id
_entity_poly.type
_entity_poly.pdbx_seq_one_letter_code
_entity_poly.pdbx_strand_id
1 'polypeptide(L)'
;MPLPEALTLFEEPAEAERKAAWEAVNQWTFAHGGELQGFYSELLKRRNQIALNLKEKNFIPVGYKKMQRIDYGPEEVKRFRAEIKKYVVPVLSAFRKKQAALLGRETVKPWNMLYYPGLSLAPHAVKVDREIEDAQRLFDRLNPHLGSRFRDMRKEGLIDPVNRPNKVPGAFTTNFDDTKKAFAYCNSTGSWEDIATLTHEMGHAFQISDSMWIDPIELRWPTSEAAEIHSTAMEYLTLPLLTEFFKAEDAAKFRKLRMIDGLTYLPYIAVVDEFQHWVYEHPGQTPAERDAALARNTTWGSISRATRRPRRSAGSARTTSSRTPSTTSTTRSPKRAPSNFSSSIKPTMPRPWLPT
;
A
#
# COMPACT_ATOMS: atom_id res chain seq x y z
N MET A 1 2.53 20.38 6.36
CA MET A 1 1.47 19.35 6.35
C MET A 1 2.12 18.00 6.09
N PRO A 2 2.07 17.06 7.05
CA PRO A 2 2.41 15.65 6.82
C PRO A 2 1.58 15.02 5.71
N LEU A 3 2.08 13.95 5.09
CA LEU A 3 1.38 13.27 3.99
C LEU A 3 -0.04 12.80 4.38
N PRO A 4 -0.29 12.18 5.56
CA PRO A 4 -1.64 11.78 5.96
C PRO A 4 -2.64 12.93 5.95
N GLU A 5 -2.28 14.10 6.51
CA GLU A 5 -3.15 15.29 6.48
C GLU A 5 -3.44 15.75 5.04
N ALA A 6 -2.46 15.69 4.14
CA ALA A 6 -2.65 16.08 2.75
C ALA A 6 -3.57 15.10 1.98
N LEU A 7 -3.55 13.81 2.31
CA LEU A 7 -4.42 12.81 1.71
C LEU A 7 -5.88 12.98 2.13
N THR A 8 -6.12 13.38 3.38
CA THR A 8 -7.45 13.70 3.89
C THR A 8 -8.16 14.79 3.08
N LEU A 9 -7.39 15.75 2.55
CA LEU A 9 -7.92 16.81 1.69
C LEU A 9 -8.38 16.33 0.30
N PHE A 10 -8.12 15.08 -0.09
CA PHE A 10 -8.60 14.54 -1.37
C PHE A 10 -10.12 14.33 -1.38
N GLU A 11 -10.78 14.48 -0.24
CA GLU A 11 -12.22 14.34 -0.07
C GLU A 11 -12.93 15.68 0.14
N GLU A 12 -12.20 16.81 0.18
CA GLU A 12 -12.77 18.15 0.37
C GLU A 12 -13.94 18.43 -0.58
N PRO A 13 -15.07 19.03 -0.18
CA PRO A 13 -16.15 19.32 -1.13
C PRO A 13 -15.76 20.30 -2.25
N ALA A 14 -14.84 21.22 -1.97
CA ALA A 14 -14.34 22.19 -2.94
C ALA A 14 -13.35 21.54 -3.93
N GLU A 15 -13.70 21.51 -5.23
CA GLU A 15 -12.82 20.92 -6.26
C GLU A 15 -11.45 21.61 -6.31
N ALA A 16 -11.38 22.92 -6.08
CA ALA A 16 -10.13 23.67 -6.06
C ALA A 16 -9.17 23.18 -4.97
N GLU A 17 -9.68 22.88 -3.78
CA GLU A 17 -8.89 22.40 -2.64
C GLU A 17 -8.43 20.96 -2.86
N ARG A 18 -9.34 20.06 -3.25
CA ARG A 18 -8.96 18.67 -3.62
C ARG A 18 -7.89 18.64 -4.69
N LYS A 19 -8.05 19.48 -5.72
CA LYS A 19 -7.09 19.57 -6.83
C LYS A 19 -5.74 20.10 -6.34
N ALA A 20 -5.72 21.15 -5.53
CA ALA A 20 -4.47 21.69 -4.98
C ALA A 20 -3.75 20.66 -4.11
N ALA A 21 -4.47 19.92 -3.24
CA ALA A 21 -3.90 18.84 -2.44
C ALA A 21 -3.33 17.72 -3.31
N TRP A 22 -4.10 17.25 -4.30
CA TRP A 22 -3.66 16.22 -5.23
C TRP A 22 -2.41 16.66 -6.01
N GLU A 23 -2.38 17.90 -6.50
CA GLU A 23 -1.24 18.46 -7.22
C GLU A 23 -0.02 18.59 -6.32
N ALA A 24 -0.17 19.03 -5.06
CA ALA A 24 0.93 19.15 -4.11
C ALA A 24 1.60 17.80 -3.81
N VAL A 25 0.80 16.76 -3.53
CA VAL A 25 1.32 15.40 -3.28
C VAL A 25 2.04 14.85 -4.51
N ASN A 26 1.46 15.03 -5.71
CA ASN A 26 2.08 14.57 -6.95
C ASN A 26 3.35 15.37 -7.30
N GLN A 27 3.36 16.68 -7.12
CA GLN A 27 4.55 17.52 -7.34
C GLN A 27 5.71 17.08 -6.44
N TRP A 28 5.44 16.84 -5.16
CA TRP A 28 6.45 16.30 -4.25
C TRP A 28 6.95 14.94 -4.73
N THR A 29 6.04 14.05 -5.13
CA THR A 29 6.39 12.70 -5.62
C THR A 29 7.26 12.76 -6.88
N PHE A 30 6.93 13.63 -7.83
CA PHE A 30 7.72 13.81 -9.06
C PHE A 30 9.07 14.47 -8.80
N ALA A 31 9.15 15.43 -7.86
CA ALA A 31 10.40 16.08 -7.48
C ALA A 31 11.40 15.07 -6.88
N HIS A 32 10.91 14.07 -6.14
CA HIS A 32 11.74 13.02 -5.52
C HIS A 32 11.76 11.72 -6.34
N GLY A 33 11.08 11.69 -7.49
CA GLY A 33 10.89 10.48 -8.29
C GLY A 33 12.21 9.85 -8.75
N GLY A 34 13.23 10.66 -9.07
CA GLY A 34 14.55 10.15 -9.44
C GLY A 34 15.25 9.39 -8.31
N GLU A 35 15.19 9.93 -7.08
CA GLU A 35 15.74 9.30 -5.89
C GLU A 35 15.00 8.00 -5.54
N LEU A 36 13.67 8.05 -5.52
CA LEU A 36 12.81 6.88 -5.25
C LEU A 36 13.03 5.76 -6.27
N GLN A 37 13.14 6.10 -7.56
CA GLN A 37 13.45 5.14 -8.63
C GLN A 37 14.85 4.55 -8.45
N GLY A 38 15.82 5.32 -7.95
CA GLY A 38 17.16 4.87 -7.57
C GLY A 38 17.12 3.81 -6.47
N PHE A 39 16.44 4.09 -5.35
CA PHE A 39 16.24 3.11 -4.28
C PHE A 39 15.54 1.84 -4.78
N TYR A 40 14.49 1.99 -5.59
CA TYR A 40 13.77 0.85 -6.13
C TYR A 40 14.65 0.02 -7.09
N SER A 41 15.48 0.65 -7.93
CA SER A 41 16.44 -0.06 -8.79
C SER A 41 17.44 -0.90 -7.99
N GLU A 42 18.00 -0.34 -6.93
CA GLU A 42 18.92 -1.07 -6.04
C GLU A 42 18.23 -2.24 -5.34
N LEU A 43 16.99 -2.06 -4.89
CA LEU A 43 16.19 -3.12 -4.31
C LEU A 43 15.98 -4.29 -5.28
N LEU A 44 15.61 -3.99 -6.53
CA LEU A 44 15.37 -5.00 -7.57
C LEU A 44 16.65 -5.74 -7.95
N LYS A 45 17.77 -5.02 -8.10
CA LYS A 45 19.09 -5.61 -8.36
C LYS A 45 19.48 -6.60 -7.25
N ARG A 46 19.31 -6.20 -5.98
CA ARG A 46 19.64 -7.05 -4.82
C ARG A 46 18.72 -8.26 -4.73
N ARG A 47 17.42 -8.07 -4.92
CA ARG A 47 16.43 -9.17 -4.94
C ARG A 47 16.72 -10.18 -6.05
N ASN A 48 17.08 -9.70 -7.25
CA ASN A 48 17.50 -10.58 -8.33
C ASN A 48 18.79 -11.34 -7.97
N GLN A 49 19.78 -10.69 -7.36
CA GLN A 49 21.00 -11.36 -6.91
C GLN A 49 20.72 -12.45 -5.86
N ILE A 50 19.80 -12.18 -4.91
CA ILE A 50 19.36 -13.19 -3.93
C ILE A 50 18.77 -14.41 -4.65
N ALA A 51 17.92 -14.19 -5.65
CA ALA A 51 17.34 -15.28 -6.43
C ALA A 51 18.40 -16.13 -7.14
N LEU A 52 19.34 -15.48 -7.85
CA LEU A 52 20.42 -16.19 -8.53
C LEU A 52 21.29 -16.99 -7.56
N ASN A 53 21.59 -16.43 -6.38
CA ASN A 53 22.34 -17.15 -5.34
C ASN A 53 21.59 -18.38 -4.81
N LEU A 54 20.25 -18.32 -4.76
CA LEU A 54 19.36 -19.43 -4.41
C LEU A 54 19.07 -20.37 -5.58
N LYS A 55 19.74 -20.18 -6.73
CA LYS A 55 19.56 -20.94 -7.97
C LYS A 55 18.15 -20.85 -8.56
N GLU A 56 17.46 -19.75 -8.29
CA GLU A 56 16.16 -19.40 -8.87
C GLU A 56 16.34 -18.51 -10.11
N LYS A 57 15.41 -18.62 -11.07
CA LYS A 57 15.44 -17.83 -12.32
C LYS A 57 15.35 -16.33 -12.07
N ASN A 58 14.50 -15.93 -11.12
CA ASN A 58 14.27 -14.55 -10.71
C ASN A 58 13.65 -14.53 -9.30
N PHE A 59 13.27 -13.34 -8.82
CA PHE A 59 12.80 -13.18 -7.44
C PHE A 59 11.36 -13.68 -7.17
N ILE A 60 10.57 -14.02 -8.19
CA ILE A 60 9.19 -14.47 -8.00
C ILE A 60 9.10 -15.72 -7.11
N PRO A 61 9.77 -16.85 -7.41
CA PRO A 61 9.71 -18.04 -6.55
C PRO A 61 10.26 -17.76 -5.14
N VAL A 62 11.28 -16.91 -5.01
CA VAL A 62 11.81 -16.49 -3.71
C VAL A 62 10.78 -15.68 -2.91
N GLY A 63 10.07 -14.76 -3.57
CA GLY A 63 9.02 -13.97 -2.95
C GLY A 63 7.90 -14.82 -2.40
N TYR A 64 7.40 -15.78 -3.17
CA TYR A 64 6.34 -16.71 -2.72
C TYR A 64 6.81 -17.56 -1.54
N LYS A 65 8.04 -18.11 -1.59
CA LYS A 65 8.62 -18.87 -0.46
C LYS A 65 8.81 -18.00 0.78
N LYS A 66 9.27 -16.75 0.62
CA LYS A 66 9.45 -15.80 1.72
C LYS A 66 8.12 -15.44 2.40
N MET A 67 7.04 -15.37 1.63
CA MET A 67 5.68 -15.18 2.14
C MET A 67 5.04 -16.48 2.65
N GLN A 68 5.79 -17.59 2.67
CA GLN A 68 5.33 -18.90 3.15
C GLN A 68 4.06 -19.41 2.44
N ARG A 69 3.90 -19.07 1.16
CA ARG A 69 2.76 -19.53 0.35
C ARG A 69 2.97 -20.99 -0.04
N ILE A 70 2.15 -21.87 0.53
CA ILE A 70 2.25 -23.32 0.35
C ILE A 70 1.04 -23.93 -0.38
N ASP A 71 -0.07 -23.22 -0.45
CA ASP A 71 -1.37 -23.67 -0.96
C ASP A 71 -1.83 -22.92 -2.23
N TYR A 72 -1.08 -21.92 -2.68
CA TYR A 72 -1.28 -21.25 -3.98
C TYR A 72 0.03 -20.70 -4.57
N GLY A 73 0.06 -20.53 -5.90
CA GLY A 73 1.21 -20.03 -6.64
C GLY A 73 0.89 -18.94 -7.65
N PRO A 74 1.86 -18.57 -8.52
CA PRO A 74 1.69 -17.54 -9.53
C PRO A 74 0.50 -17.74 -10.48
N GLU A 75 0.15 -18.98 -10.80
CA GLU A 75 -0.96 -19.28 -11.72
C GLU A 75 -2.33 -19.05 -11.06
N GLU A 76 -2.49 -19.40 -9.78
CA GLU A 76 -3.68 -19.09 -8.99
C GLU A 76 -3.88 -17.58 -8.90
N VAL A 77 -2.82 -16.83 -8.59
CA VAL A 77 -2.87 -15.37 -8.49
C VAL A 77 -3.20 -14.74 -9.84
N LYS A 78 -2.62 -15.25 -10.94
CA LYS A 78 -2.94 -14.79 -12.30
C LYS A 78 -4.42 -15.02 -12.66
N ARG A 79 -4.98 -16.17 -12.30
CA ARG A 79 -6.41 -16.47 -12.48
C ARG A 79 -7.27 -15.52 -11.65
N PHE A 80 -6.93 -15.28 -10.39
CA PHE A 80 -7.63 -14.34 -9.52
C PHE A 80 -7.64 -12.91 -10.09
N ARG A 81 -6.50 -12.42 -10.60
CA ARG A 81 -6.44 -11.12 -11.31
C ARG A 81 -7.37 -11.08 -12.53
N ALA A 82 -7.45 -12.17 -13.29
CA ALA A 82 -8.34 -12.28 -14.45
C ALA A 82 -9.83 -12.26 -14.05
N GLU A 83 -10.18 -12.87 -12.91
CA GLU A 83 -11.54 -12.84 -12.36
C GLU A 83 -11.93 -11.44 -11.87
N ILE A 84 -11.04 -10.74 -11.16
CA ILE A 84 -11.27 -9.33 -10.78
C ILE A 84 -11.53 -8.50 -12.05
N LYS A 85 -10.72 -8.67 -13.10
CA LYS A 85 -10.94 -7.98 -14.37
C LYS A 85 -12.30 -8.30 -14.99
N LYS A 86 -12.71 -9.56 -14.97
CA LYS A 86 -13.96 -10.03 -15.58
C LYS A 86 -15.20 -9.56 -14.83
N TYR A 87 -15.18 -9.59 -13.49
CA TYR A 87 -16.38 -9.42 -12.67
C TYR A 87 -16.43 -8.09 -11.93
N VAL A 88 -15.30 -7.57 -11.44
CA VAL A 88 -15.26 -6.35 -10.61
C VAL A 88 -15.14 -5.08 -11.46
N VAL A 89 -14.26 -5.09 -12.47
CA VAL A 89 -14.02 -3.90 -13.32
C VAL A 89 -15.28 -3.37 -14.02
N PRO A 90 -16.20 -4.21 -14.55
CA PRO A 90 -17.43 -3.71 -15.15
C PRO A 90 -18.32 -2.96 -14.14
N VAL A 91 -18.42 -3.49 -12.92
CA VAL A 91 -19.17 -2.87 -11.82
C VAL A 91 -18.57 -1.52 -11.47
N LEU A 92 -17.25 -1.47 -11.22
CA LEU A 92 -16.56 -0.22 -10.90
C LEU A 92 -16.65 0.80 -12.04
N SER A 93 -16.58 0.36 -13.30
CA SER A 93 -16.74 1.23 -14.46
C SER A 93 -18.13 1.87 -14.51
N ALA A 94 -19.18 1.14 -14.15
CA ALA A 94 -20.53 1.69 -14.03
C ALA A 94 -20.63 2.72 -12.90
N PHE A 95 -20.00 2.45 -11.74
CA PHE A 95 -19.92 3.42 -10.64
C PHE A 95 -19.16 4.70 -11.05
N ARG A 96 -18.03 4.59 -11.74
CA ARG A 96 -17.27 5.77 -12.20
C ARG A 96 -18.05 6.62 -13.21
N LYS A 97 -18.87 6.01 -14.07
CA LYS A 97 -19.77 6.76 -14.97
C LYS A 97 -20.84 7.54 -14.18
N LYS A 98 -21.43 6.92 -13.16
CA LYS A 98 -22.39 7.61 -12.27
C LYS A 98 -21.73 8.76 -11.51
N GLN A 99 -20.53 8.55 -10.98
CA GLN A 99 -19.76 9.59 -10.32
C GLN A 99 -19.44 10.76 -11.26
N ALA A 100 -19.02 10.49 -12.50
CA ALA A 100 -18.77 11.53 -13.50
C ALA A 100 -20.05 12.34 -13.80
N ALA A 101 -21.19 11.66 -13.99
CA ALA A 101 -22.48 12.31 -14.21
C ALA A 101 -22.90 13.21 -13.04
N LEU A 102 -22.72 12.76 -11.80
CA LEU A 102 -22.98 13.57 -10.59
C LEU A 102 -22.07 14.80 -10.48
N LEU A 103 -20.87 14.74 -11.06
CA LEU A 103 -19.94 15.87 -11.16
C LEU A 103 -20.21 16.77 -12.37
N GLY A 104 -21.20 16.44 -13.21
CA GLY A 104 -21.46 17.15 -14.46
C GLY A 104 -20.34 17.00 -15.50
N ARG A 105 -19.63 15.85 -15.51
CA ARG A 105 -18.49 15.57 -16.38
C ARG A 105 -18.69 14.27 -17.16
N GLU A 106 -17.99 14.12 -18.28
CA GLU A 106 -17.93 12.87 -19.04
C GLU A 106 -17.07 11.80 -18.32
N THR A 107 -16.01 12.23 -17.62
CA THR A 107 -15.06 11.36 -16.92
C THR A 107 -14.66 11.94 -15.57
N VAL A 108 -14.24 11.07 -14.65
CA VAL A 108 -13.70 11.47 -13.34
C VAL A 108 -12.23 11.83 -13.49
N LYS A 109 -11.85 13.03 -13.06
CA LYS A 109 -10.46 13.50 -13.00
C LYS A 109 -9.73 12.87 -11.80
N PRO A 110 -8.39 12.77 -11.79
CA PRO A 110 -7.62 12.19 -10.68
C PRO A 110 -7.99 12.72 -9.30
N TRP A 111 -8.06 14.05 -9.17
CA TRP A 111 -8.38 14.75 -7.93
C TRP A 111 -9.86 14.65 -7.52
N ASN A 112 -10.69 13.99 -8.33
CA ASN A 112 -12.09 13.72 -8.02
C ASN A 112 -12.33 12.22 -7.76
N MET A 113 -11.31 11.36 -7.79
CA MET A 113 -11.49 9.90 -7.69
C MET A 113 -12.08 9.47 -6.34
N LEU A 114 -11.69 10.13 -5.25
CA LEU A 114 -12.16 9.85 -3.88
C LEU A 114 -13.38 10.68 -3.48
N TYR A 115 -13.80 11.65 -4.31
CA TYR A 115 -14.94 12.50 -4.00
C TYR A 115 -16.22 12.03 -4.71
N TYR A 116 -17.25 11.73 -3.93
CA TYR A 116 -18.55 11.26 -4.37
C TYR A 116 -19.63 12.28 -3.97
N PRO A 117 -20.13 13.11 -4.89
CA PRO A 117 -21.15 14.12 -4.56
C PRO A 117 -22.36 13.52 -3.82
N GLY A 118 -22.70 14.10 -2.67
CA GLY A 118 -23.81 13.65 -1.81
C GLY A 118 -23.53 12.38 -0.99
N LEU A 119 -22.36 11.76 -1.14
CA LEU A 119 -21.97 10.56 -0.41
C LEU A 119 -20.69 10.73 0.43
N SER A 120 -19.71 11.51 -0.04
CA SER A 120 -18.48 11.77 0.73
C SER A 120 -18.76 12.42 2.08
N LEU A 121 -17.97 12.03 3.07
CA LEU A 121 -17.93 12.66 4.39
C LEU A 121 -16.95 13.84 4.37
N ALA A 122 -17.10 14.76 5.30
CA ALA A 122 -16.15 15.86 5.44
C ALA A 122 -14.77 15.31 5.86
N PRO A 123 -13.65 15.91 5.40
CA PRO A 123 -12.28 15.47 5.76
C PRO A 123 -11.95 15.41 7.26
N HIS A 124 -12.78 16.02 8.11
CA HIS A 124 -12.66 15.95 9.58
C HIS A 124 -13.95 15.45 10.24
N ALA A 125 -14.63 14.49 9.60
CA ALA A 125 -15.86 13.90 10.14
C ALA A 125 -15.62 13.10 11.43
N VAL A 126 -14.40 12.59 11.65
CA VAL A 126 -13.99 11.92 12.88
C VAL A 126 -13.37 12.91 13.85
N LYS A 127 -13.79 12.87 15.10
CA LYS A 127 -13.19 13.64 16.20
C LYS A 127 -12.00 12.86 16.76
N VAL A 128 -10.79 13.21 16.31
CA VAL A 128 -9.55 12.49 16.66
C VAL A 128 -9.33 12.40 18.18
N ASP A 129 -9.69 13.44 18.93
CA ASP A 129 -9.58 13.48 20.41
C ASP A 129 -10.55 12.52 21.13
N ARG A 130 -11.62 12.08 20.45
CA ARG A 130 -12.64 11.16 20.96
C ARG A 130 -12.53 9.75 20.39
N GLU A 131 -11.77 9.58 19.31
CA GLU A 131 -11.69 8.35 18.51
C GLU A 131 -11.51 7.08 19.36
N ILE A 132 -10.54 7.09 20.29
CA ILE A 132 -10.25 5.93 21.15
C ILE A 132 -11.37 5.64 22.16
N GLU A 133 -12.04 6.68 22.67
CA GLU A 133 -13.16 6.50 23.58
C GLU A 133 -14.40 5.96 22.86
N ASP A 134 -14.61 6.40 21.63
CA ASP A 134 -15.71 5.97 20.78
C ASP A 134 -15.47 4.53 20.30
N ALA A 135 -14.23 4.18 19.96
CA ALA A 135 -13.82 2.81 19.65
C ALA A 135 -14.00 1.86 20.84
N GLN A 136 -13.68 2.30 22.08
CA GLN A 136 -13.93 1.48 23.28
C GLN A 136 -15.41 1.12 23.40
N ARG A 137 -16.32 2.08 23.23
CA ARG A 137 -17.77 1.82 23.30
C ARG A 137 -18.21 0.89 22.18
N LEU A 138 -17.64 1.05 20.98
CA LEU A 138 -17.91 0.14 19.87
C LEU A 138 -17.49 -1.30 20.20
N PHE A 139 -16.28 -1.52 20.71
CA PHE A 139 -15.82 -2.89 21.03
C PHE A 139 -16.53 -3.50 22.24
N ASP A 140 -16.86 -2.69 23.25
CA ASP A 140 -17.69 -3.13 24.39
C ASP A 140 -19.06 -3.64 23.94
N ARG A 141 -19.66 -2.96 22.95
CA ARG A 141 -20.95 -3.36 22.35
C ARG A 141 -20.83 -4.53 21.38
N LEU A 142 -19.72 -4.61 20.64
CA LEU A 142 -19.49 -5.67 19.65
C LEU A 142 -19.32 -7.02 20.35
N ASN A 143 -18.44 -7.08 21.34
CA ASN A 143 -18.15 -8.30 22.08
C ASN A 143 -17.40 -7.96 23.38
N PRO A 144 -17.89 -8.38 24.57
CA PRO A 144 -17.24 -8.07 25.85
C PRO A 144 -15.76 -8.49 25.95
N HIS A 145 -15.37 -9.61 25.34
CA HIS A 145 -13.97 -10.05 25.31
C HIS A 145 -13.09 -9.10 24.49
N LEU A 146 -13.53 -8.71 23.29
CA LEU A 146 -12.83 -7.72 22.47
C LEU A 146 -12.78 -6.33 23.13
N GLY A 147 -13.87 -5.92 23.77
CA GLY A 147 -13.93 -4.70 24.58
C GLY A 147 -12.91 -4.71 25.73
N SER A 148 -12.74 -5.84 26.41
CA SER A 148 -11.71 -6.02 27.44
C SER A 148 -10.30 -5.92 26.85
N ARG A 149 -10.02 -6.59 25.73
CA ARG A 149 -8.72 -6.51 25.03
C ARG A 149 -8.36 -5.08 24.66
N PHE A 150 -9.30 -4.35 24.06
CA PHE A 150 -9.10 -2.95 23.68
C PHE A 150 -8.82 -2.07 24.90
N ARG A 151 -9.53 -2.31 26.01
CA ARG A 151 -9.36 -1.57 27.26
C ARG A 151 -7.97 -1.78 27.87
N ASP A 152 -7.48 -3.01 27.85
CA ASP A 152 -6.14 -3.34 28.33
C ASP A 152 -5.07 -2.65 27.48
N MET A 153 -5.20 -2.73 26.15
CA MET A 153 -4.30 -2.02 25.22
C MET A 153 -4.27 -0.51 25.47
N ARG A 154 -5.45 0.11 25.65
CA ARG A 154 -5.56 1.55 25.97
C ARG A 154 -4.88 1.88 27.30
N LYS A 155 -5.13 1.11 28.36
CA LYS A 155 -4.57 1.32 29.70
C LYS A 155 -3.04 1.26 29.69
N GLU A 156 -2.49 0.41 28.83
CA GLU A 156 -1.06 0.18 28.71
C GLU A 156 -0.36 1.07 27.67
N GLY A 157 -1.10 1.95 26.97
CA GLY A 157 -0.53 2.84 25.97
C GLY A 157 -0.08 2.12 24.68
N LEU A 158 -0.74 1.00 24.34
CA LEU A 158 -0.38 0.14 23.20
C LEU A 158 -1.09 0.52 21.89
N ILE A 159 -1.64 1.72 21.83
CA ILE A 159 -2.31 2.27 20.65
C ILE A 159 -1.74 3.67 20.40
N ASP A 160 -1.11 3.89 19.25
CA ASP A 160 -0.60 5.19 18.79
C ASP A 160 -1.41 5.68 17.58
N PRO A 161 -2.60 6.29 17.78
CA PRO A 161 -3.52 6.56 16.68
C PRO A 161 -3.22 7.88 15.96
N VAL A 162 -2.88 8.94 16.69
CA VAL A 162 -2.90 10.33 16.18
C VAL A 162 -1.73 10.64 15.23
N ASN A 163 -2.00 11.31 14.12
CA ASN A 163 -0.96 11.84 13.23
C ASN A 163 -0.18 12.99 13.89
N ARG A 164 1.12 13.12 13.59
CA ARG A 164 1.97 14.23 14.05
C ARG A 164 3.16 14.44 13.10
N PRO A 165 3.80 15.63 13.09
CA PRO A 165 5.00 15.86 12.30
C PRO A 165 6.07 14.79 12.54
N ASN A 166 6.72 14.34 11.46
CA ASN A 166 7.74 13.28 11.45
C ASN A 166 7.26 11.88 11.84
N LYS A 167 5.95 11.66 12.03
CA LYS A 167 5.37 10.31 12.13
C LYS A 167 5.35 9.66 10.75
N VAL A 168 5.81 8.40 10.67
CA VAL A 168 5.84 7.64 9.41
C VAL A 168 4.40 7.38 8.96
N PRO A 169 4.04 7.64 7.70
CA PRO A 169 2.69 7.42 7.20
C PRO A 169 2.35 5.93 7.17
N GLY A 170 1.04 5.62 7.24
CA GLY A 170 0.51 4.26 7.19
C GLY A 170 -0.04 3.80 8.54
N ALA A 171 -0.35 2.51 8.62
CA ALA A 171 -0.78 1.85 9.83
C ALA A 171 -0.17 0.45 9.88
N PHE A 172 0.02 -0.08 11.08
CA PHE A 172 0.42 -1.48 11.27
C PHE A 172 0.11 -1.95 12.68
N THR A 173 0.02 -3.26 12.80
CA THR A 173 -0.01 -3.97 14.07
C THR A 173 1.22 -4.85 14.20
N THR A 174 1.79 -4.89 15.39
CA THR A 174 2.88 -5.79 15.75
C THR A 174 2.68 -6.33 17.16
N ASN A 175 3.61 -7.15 17.64
CA ASN A 175 3.57 -7.67 18.99
C ASN A 175 4.96 -7.75 19.63
N PHE A 176 4.95 -7.81 20.95
CA PHE A 176 6.13 -8.04 21.78
C PHE A 176 5.99 -9.41 22.45
N ASP A 177 6.71 -10.42 21.93
CA ASP A 177 6.59 -11.80 22.40
C ASP A 177 6.93 -11.97 23.89
N ASP A 178 7.94 -11.26 24.38
CA ASP A 178 8.39 -11.33 25.79
C ASP A 178 7.32 -10.86 26.77
N THR A 179 6.53 -9.85 26.38
CA THR A 179 5.49 -9.28 27.22
C THR A 179 4.09 -9.74 26.84
N LYS A 180 3.97 -10.51 25.75
CA LYS A 180 2.72 -11.02 25.16
C LYS A 180 1.70 -9.91 24.86
N LYS A 181 2.19 -8.78 24.33
CA LYS A 181 1.38 -7.57 24.07
C LYS A 181 1.32 -7.27 22.58
N ALA A 182 0.13 -6.93 22.08
CA ALA A 182 -0.06 -6.34 20.77
C ALA A 182 0.17 -4.83 20.82
N PHE A 183 0.64 -4.23 19.73
CA PHE A 183 0.77 -2.79 19.56
C PHE A 183 0.18 -2.38 18.23
N ALA A 184 -0.67 -1.36 18.25
CA ALA A 184 -1.29 -0.81 17.05
C ALA A 184 -0.83 0.63 16.80
N TYR A 185 -0.50 0.90 15.53
CA TYR A 185 -0.01 2.18 15.05
C TYR A 185 -0.92 2.67 13.93
N CYS A 186 -1.49 3.87 14.06
CA CYS A 186 -2.28 4.51 13.01
C CYS A 186 -1.82 5.95 12.76
N ASN A 187 -2.48 6.67 11.86
CA ASN A 187 -2.20 8.07 11.54
C ASN A 187 -3.50 8.88 11.38
N SER A 188 -4.35 8.89 12.41
CA SER A 188 -5.65 9.57 12.39
C SER A 188 -5.49 11.08 12.19
N THR A 189 -6.27 11.63 11.27
CA THR A 189 -6.31 13.04 10.85
C THR A 189 -7.72 13.64 10.88
N GLY A 190 -8.73 12.82 11.21
CA GLY A 190 -10.15 13.16 11.18
C GLY A 190 -10.89 12.60 9.95
N SER A 191 -10.20 11.89 9.05
CA SER A 191 -10.84 11.25 7.92
C SER A 191 -11.79 10.14 8.41
N TRP A 192 -12.85 9.87 7.65
CA TRP A 192 -13.67 8.70 7.92
C TRP A 192 -12.88 7.39 7.79
N GLU A 193 -11.84 7.35 6.94
CA GLU A 193 -10.97 6.19 6.78
C GLU A 193 -10.19 5.85 8.06
N ASP A 194 -10.05 6.80 8.99
CA ASP A 194 -9.37 6.56 10.28
C ASP A 194 -10.09 5.45 11.07
N ILE A 195 -11.43 5.39 11.02
CA ILE A 195 -12.20 4.35 11.72
C ILE A 195 -11.99 2.98 11.05
N ALA A 196 -11.95 2.94 9.72
CA ALA A 196 -11.66 1.71 8.99
C ALA A 196 -10.24 1.22 9.34
N THR A 197 -9.26 2.13 9.35
CA THR A 197 -7.87 1.83 9.69
C THR A 197 -7.74 1.34 11.14
N LEU A 198 -8.34 2.04 12.11
CA LEU A 198 -8.30 1.62 13.51
C LEU A 198 -8.94 0.25 13.71
N THR A 199 -10.11 0.01 13.12
CA THR A 199 -10.79 -1.30 13.25
C THR A 199 -10.03 -2.42 12.52
N HIS A 200 -9.36 -2.12 11.40
CA HIS A 200 -8.45 -3.01 10.70
C HIS A 200 -7.30 -3.45 11.62
N GLU A 201 -6.58 -2.49 12.21
CA GLU A 201 -5.48 -2.78 13.12
C GLU A 201 -5.95 -3.50 14.38
N MET A 202 -7.14 -3.19 14.89
CA MET A 202 -7.72 -3.95 16.01
C MET A 202 -8.04 -5.39 15.65
N GLY A 203 -8.43 -5.70 14.40
CA GLY A 203 -8.58 -7.09 13.96
C GLY A 203 -7.28 -7.88 14.05
N HIS A 204 -6.16 -7.28 13.62
CA HIS A 204 -4.83 -7.86 13.82
C HIS A 204 -4.48 -7.97 15.32
N ALA A 205 -4.69 -6.90 16.09
CA ALA A 205 -4.29 -6.84 17.50
C ALA A 205 -5.06 -7.87 18.35
N PHE A 206 -6.35 -8.07 18.08
CA PHE A 206 -7.14 -9.07 18.76
C PHE A 206 -6.72 -10.49 18.37
N GLN A 207 -6.47 -10.74 17.08
CA GLN A 207 -5.99 -12.05 16.62
C GLN A 207 -4.70 -12.44 17.34
N ILE A 208 -3.69 -11.56 17.32
CA ILE A 208 -2.40 -11.88 17.91
C ILE A 208 -2.49 -11.99 19.44
N SER A 209 -3.26 -11.12 20.10
CA SER A 209 -3.48 -11.17 21.56
C SER A 209 -4.11 -12.50 21.99
N ASP A 210 -5.04 -13.02 21.20
CA ASP A 210 -5.71 -14.30 21.45
C ASP A 210 -4.90 -15.52 20.97
N SER A 211 -3.76 -15.29 20.33
CA SER A 211 -2.83 -16.34 19.88
C SER A 211 -1.56 -16.42 20.73
N MET A 212 -1.39 -15.54 21.73
CA MET A 212 -0.21 -15.50 22.62
C MET A 212 -0.02 -16.73 23.53
N TRP A 213 -1.02 -17.60 23.61
CA TRP A 213 -0.93 -18.87 24.32
C TRP A 213 -0.21 -19.95 23.50
N ILE A 214 -0.05 -19.76 22.18
CA ILE A 214 0.63 -20.71 21.31
C ILE A 214 2.14 -20.61 21.56
N ASP A 215 2.75 -21.73 21.93
CA ASP A 215 4.18 -21.78 22.29
C ASP A 215 5.10 -21.49 21.09
N PRO A 216 4.96 -22.15 19.92
CA PRO A 216 5.72 -21.77 18.73
C PRO A 216 5.34 -20.37 18.27
N ILE A 217 6.29 -19.43 18.30
CA ILE A 217 6.06 -18.02 17.95
C ILE A 217 5.60 -17.89 16.50
N GLU A 218 6.12 -18.74 15.62
CA GLU A 218 5.81 -18.78 14.18
C GLU A 218 4.35 -19.16 13.90
N LEU A 219 3.63 -19.71 14.87
CA LEU A 219 2.22 -20.07 14.75
C LEU A 219 1.27 -19.03 15.35
N ARG A 220 1.81 -17.95 15.95
CA ARG A 220 0.99 -16.89 16.56
C ARG A 220 0.39 -15.95 15.52
N TRP A 221 1.12 -15.69 14.44
CA TRP A 221 0.60 -15.02 13.25
C TRP A 221 0.41 -16.05 12.12
N PRO A 222 -0.70 -15.99 11.38
CA PRO A 222 -0.79 -16.69 10.11
C PRO A 222 0.03 -15.96 9.03
N THR A 223 0.07 -16.51 7.80
CA THR A 223 0.66 -15.81 6.65
C THR A 223 -0.08 -14.49 6.36
N SER A 224 0.58 -13.54 5.70
CA SER A 224 0.05 -12.17 5.58
C SER A 224 -1.36 -12.11 5.00
N GLU A 225 -1.67 -12.86 3.94
CA GLU A 225 -3.02 -12.89 3.37
C GLU A 225 -4.09 -13.46 4.31
N ALA A 226 -3.72 -14.41 5.17
CA ALA A 226 -4.63 -14.93 6.19
C ALA A 226 -4.74 -13.95 7.37
N ALA A 227 -3.67 -13.23 7.71
CA ALA A 227 -3.72 -12.16 8.69
C ALA A 227 -4.74 -11.08 8.28
N GLU A 228 -4.77 -10.73 6.99
CA GLU A 228 -5.71 -9.76 6.41
C GLU A 228 -7.19 -10.19 6.51
N ILE A 229 -7.49 -11.47 6.74
CA ILE A 229 -8.87 -11.93 7.01
C ILE A 229 -9.37 -11.32 8.32
N HIS A 230 -8.54 -11.31 9.37
CA HIS A 230 -8.92 -10.84 10.70
C HIS A 230 -9.15 -9.33 10.70
N SER A 231 -8.22 -8.59 10.10
CA SER A 231 -8.28 -7.13 10.01
C SER A 231 -9.45 -6.67 9.14
N THR A 232 -9.53 -7.17 7.90
CA THR A 232 -10.61 -6.82 6.99
C THR A 232 -11.98 -7.23 7.56
N ALA A 233 -12.12 -8.43 8.14
CA ALA A 233 -13.38 -8.85 8.75
C ALA A 233 -13.80 -7.92 9.90
N MET A 234 -12.85 -7.46 10.72
CA MET A 234 -13.15 -6.53 11.82
C MET A 234 -13.73 -5.21 11.31
N GLU A 235 -13.23 -4.68 10.19
CA GLU A 235 -13.83 -3.49 9.55
C GLU A 235 -15.31 -3.69 9.20
N TYR A 236 -15.67 -4.88 8.69
CA TYR A 236 -17.07 -5.17 8.31
C TYR A 236 -17.96 -5.49 9.50
N LEU A 237 -17.44 -6.21 10.50
CA LEU A 237 -18.18 -6.56 11.73
C LEU A 237 -18.56 -5.33 12.55
N THR A 238 -17.80 -4.24 12.42
CA THR A 238 -18.00 -3.00 13.17
C THR A 238 -18.96 -2.01 12.46
N LEU A 239 -19.30 -2.22 11.19
CA LEU A 239 -20.21 -1.36 10.42
C LEU A 239 -21.59 -1.08 11.05
N PRO A 240 -22.22 -2.04 11.74
CA PRO A 240 -23.50 -1.78 12.43
C PRO A 240 -23.38 -0.80 13.61
N LEU A 241 -22.18 -0.62 14.16
CA LEU A 241 -21.91 0.15 15.38
C LEU A 241 -21.29 1.52 15.12
N LEU A 242 -21.22 1.97 13.86
CA LEU A 242 -20.66 3.26 13.46
C LEU A 242 -21.35 4.48 14.08
N THR A 243 -22.53 4.31 14.69
CA THR A 243 -23.20 5.38 15.44
C THR A 243 -22.44 5.81 16.70
N GLU A 244 -21.42 5.04 17.11
CA GLU A 244 -20.50 5.47 18.17
C GLU A 244 -19.61 6.63 17.75
N PHE A 245 -19.32 6.76 16.45
CA PHE A 245 -18.46 7.80 15.87
C PHE A 245 -19.25 8.88 15.12
N PHE A 246 -20.35 8.49 14.47
CA PHE A 246 -21.08 9.33 13.53
C PHE A 246 -22.57 9.43 13.88
N LYS A 247 -23.22 10.50 13.40
CA LYS A 247 -24.69 10.52 13.32
C LYS A 247 -25.17 9.41 12.38
N ALA A 248 -26.42 8.97 12.55
CA ALA A 248 -26.99 7.86 11.78
C ALA A 248 -26.89 8.04 10.24
N GLU A 249 -27.07 9.28 9.76
CA GLU A 249 -26.95 9.62 8.33
C GLU A 249 -25.52 9.45 7.81
N ASP A 250 -24.53 9.93 8.55
CA ASP A 250 -23.12 9.83 8.17
C ASP A 250 -22.60 8.39 8.33
N ALA A 251 -23.07 7.65 9.33
CA ALA A 251 -22.83 6.21 9.43
C ALA A 251 -23.37 5.45 8.21
N ALA A 252 -24.52 5.88 7.65
CA ALA A 252 -25.05 5.28 6.43
C ALA A 252 -24.22 5.61 5.18
N LYS A 253 -23.66 6.82 5.10
CA LYS A 253 -22.70 7.21 4.06
C LYS A 253 -21.40 6.41 4.16
N PHE A 254 -20.83 6.32 5.36
CA PHE A 254 -19.64 5.51 5.66
C PHE A 254 -19.81 4.09 5.15
N ARG A 255 -20.91 3.41 5.49
CA ARG A 255 -21.14 2.02 5.05
C ARG A 255 -21.07 1.87 3.54
N LYS A 256 -21.68 2.81 2.80
CA LYS A 256 -21.65 2.81 1.33
C LYS A 256 -20.24 3.13 0.79
N LEU A 257 -19.56 4.11 1.36
CA LEU A 257 -18.17 4.46 1.00
C LEU A 257 -17.26 3.25 1.20
N ARG A 258 -17.36 2.55 2.35
CA ARG A 258 -16.58 1.35 2.64
C ARG A 258 -16.78 0.24 1.60
N MET A 259 -18.02 0.00 1.14
CA MET A 259 -18.27 -0.98 0.07
C MET A 259 -17.64 -0.55 -1.26
N ILE A 260 -17.75 0.73 -1.61
CA ILE A 260 -17.19 1.28 -2.85
C ILE A 260 -15.66 1.19 -2.82
N ASP A 261 -15.07 1.49 -1.67
CA ASP A 261 -13.64 1.40 -1.45
C ASP A 261 -13.14 -0.04 -1.58
N GLY A 262 -13.79 -1.01 -0.92
CA GLY A 262 -13.43 -2.43 -1.06
C GLY A 262 -13.48 -2.91 -2.51
N LEU A 263 -14.49 -2.50 -3.29
CA LEU A 263 -14.57 -2.79 -4.73
C LEU A 263 -13.50 -2.07 -5.56
N THR A 264 -13.09 -0.88 -5.13
CA THR A 264 -12.04 -0.08 -5.79
C THR A 264 -10.66 -0.67 -5.53
N TYR A 265 -10.45 -1.24 -4.34
CA TYR A 265 -9.18 -1.80 -3.91
C TYR A 265 -8.80 -3.06 -4.70
N LEU A 266 -9.77 -3.92 -5.05
CA LEU A 266 -9.53 -5.17 -5.78
C LEU A 266 -8.80 -4.98 -7.14
N PRO A 267 -9.23 -4.08 -8.05
CA PRO A 267 -8.46 -3.74 -9.25
C PRO A 267 -7.08 -3.15 -8.94
N TYR A 268 -6.94 -2.33 -7.91
CA TYR A 268 -5.68 -1.71 -7.54
C TYR A 268 -4.64 -2.75 -7.12
N ILE A 269 -4.99 -3.68 -6.23
CA ILE A 269 -4.08 -4.76 -5.82
C ILE A 269 -3.68 -5.64 -7.00
N ALA A 270 -4.60 -5.90 -7.94
CA ALA A 270 -4.30 -6.69 -9.12
C ALA A 270 -3.32 -5.97 -10.06
N VAL A 271 -3.45 -4.65 -10.23
CA VAL A 271 -2.50 -3.83 -10.99
C VAL A 271 -1.11 -3.89 -10.35
N VAL A 272 -1.02 -3.72 -9.03
CA VAL A 272 0.25 -3.70 -8.30
C VAL A 272 0.93 -5.07 -8.34
N ASP A 273 0.19 -6.15 -8.09
CA ASP A 273 0.73 -7.51 -8.17
C ASP A 273 1.20 -7.83 -9.60
N GLU A 274 0.38 -7.57 -10.63
CA GLU A 274 0.77 -7.78 -12.03
C GLU A 274 2.03 -6.98 -12.41
N PHE A 275 2.14 -5.73 -11.93
CA PHE A 275 3.33 -4.93 -12.12
C PHE A 275 4.56 -5.52 -11.40
N GLN A 276 4.41 -6.04 -10.17
CA GLN A 276 5.52 -6.68 -9.47
C GLN A 276 6.00 -7.95 -10.20
N HIS A 277 5.10 -8.79 -10.71
CA HIS A 277 5.48 -9.93 -11.56
C HIS A 277 6.29 -9.45 -12.77
N TRP A 278 5.79 -8.46 -13.50
CA TRP A 278 6.51 -7.92 -14.67
C TRP A 278 7.91 -7.41 -14.28
N VAL A 279 8.03 -6.64 -13.19
CA VAL A 279 9.31 -6.08 -12.76
C VAL A 279 10.33 -7.17 -12.42
N TYR A 280 9.92 -8.26 -11.77
CA TYR A 280 10.83 -9.36 -11.41
C TYR A 280 11.09 -10.32 -12.58
N GLU A 281 10.21 -10.41 -13.57
CA GLU A 281 10.45 -11.15 -14.81
C GLU A 281 11.47 -10.46 -15.73
N HIS A 282 11.63 -9.14 -15.59
CA HIS A 282 12.48 -8.31 -16.45
C HIS A 282 13.62 -7.64 -15.63
N PRO A 283 14.57 -8.43 -15.09
CA PRO A 283 15.70 -7.86 -14.37
C PRO A 283 16.53 -6.97 -15.30
N GLY A 284 16.99 -5.81 -14.78
CA GLY A 284 17.79 -4.87 -15.56
C GLY A 284 16.98 -3.83 -16.36
N GLN A 285 15.65 -3.78 -16.19
CA GLN A 285 14.85 -2.65 -16.69
C GLN A 285 15.41 -1.29 -16.24
N THR A 286 15.05 -0.25 -16.98
CA THR A 286 15.25 1.14 -16.62
C THR A 286 14.02 1.73 -15.92
N PRO A 287 14.17 2.82 -15.13
CA PRO A 287 13.05 3.58 -14.60
C PRO A 287 11.98 3.92 -15.66
N ALA A 288 12.39 4.33 -16.86
CA ALA A 288 11.47 4.65 -17.95
C ALA A 288 10.69 3.43 -18.46
N GLU A 289 11.32 2.25 -18.50
CA GLU A 289 10.63 1.01 -18.88
C GLU A 289 9.64 0.55 -17.82
N ARG A 290 9.95 0.74 -16.53
CA ARG A 290 8.99 0.53 -15.42
C ARG A 290 7.79 1.44 -15.54
N ASP A 291 8.01 2.74 -15.73
CA ASP A 291 6.92 3.71 -15.90
C ASP A 291 6.07 3.36 -17.12
N ALA A 292 6.72 2.96 -18.22
CA ALA A 292 6.03 2.49 -19.41
C ALA A 292 5.26 1.18 -19.15
N ALA A 293 5.79 0.23 -18.39
CA ALA A 293 5.10 -1.00 -18.04
C ALA A 293 3.85 -0.75 -17.18
N LEU A 294 3.97 0.11 -16.16
CA LEU A 294 2.84 0.51 -15.33
C LEU A 294 1.79 1.27 -16.16
N ALA A 295 2.21 2.17 -17.05
CA ALA A 295 1.31 2.90 -17.96
C ALA A 295 0.67 2.01 -19.04
N ARG A 296 1.40 0.96 -19.47
CA ARG A 296 0.95 -0.10 -20.39
C ARG A 296 0.18 -1.20 -19.70
N ASN A 297 -0.02 -1.15 -18.38
CA ASN A 297 -0.98 -2.00 -17.69
C ASN A 297 -2.43 -1.57 -18.07
N THR A 298 -2.71 -1.65 -19.37
CA THR A 298 -3.93 -1.33 -20.08
C THR A 298 -4.98 -2.41 -19.88
N THR A 299 -4.60 -3.56 -19.29
CA THR A 299 -5.50 -4.55 -18.69
C THR A 299 -6.56 -3.87 -17.83
N TRP A 300 -6.19 -2.77 -17.16
CA TRP A 300 -7.04 -1.98 -16.25
C TRP A 300 -7.32 -0.56 -16.79
N GLY A 301 -7.05 -0.31 -18.08
CA GLY A 301 -7.03 1.01 -18.72
C GLY A 301 -8.34 1.80 -18.69
N SER A 302 -9.48 1.18 -18.37
CA SER A 302 -10.73 1.90 -18.10
C SER A 302 -10.68 2.67 -16.78
N ILE A 303 -9.80 2.30 -15.86
CA ILE A 303 -9.61 2.89 -14.52
C ILE A 303 -8.38 3.82 -14.50
N SER A 304 -7.31 3.53 -15.28
CA SER A 304 -6.02 4.24 -15.20
C SER A 304 -5.84 5.46 -16.11
N ARG A 305 -6.86 5.88 -16.88
CA ARG A 305 -6.73 7.07 -17.75
C ARG A 305 -6.62 8.40 -17.00
N ALA A 306 -6.89 8.41 -15.69
CA ALA A 306 -6.82 9.60 -14.86
C ALA A 306 -5.35 10.08 -14.68
N THR A 307 -4.36 9.20 -14.50
CA THR A 307 -2.98 9.60 -14.14
C THR A 307 -2.09 10.00 -15.32
N ARG A 308 -2.62 10.11 -16.54
CA ARG A 308 -1.82 10.34 -17.75
C ARG A 308 -1.51 11.82 -17.99
N ARG A 309 -0.22 12.13 -18.15
CA ARG A 309 0.28 13.41 -18.67
C ARG A 309 -0.32 13.71 -20.07
N PRO A 310 -0.65 14.97 -20.42
CA PRO A 310 -0.81 15.34 -21.82
C PRO A 310 0.52 15.12 -22.55
N ARG A 311 0.51 14.41 -23.69
CA ARG A 311 1.66 14.37 -24.60
C ARG A 311 1.99 15.82 -24.99
N ARG A 312 3.12 16.37 -24.52
CA ARG A 312 3.73 17.52 -25.21
C ARG A 312 4.28 16.97 -26.52
N SER A 313 3.74 17.42 -27.64
CA SER A 313 4.40 17.33 -28.93
C SER A 313 5.79 17.97 -28.79
N ALA A 314 6.82 17.25 -29.23
CA ALA A 314 8.16 17.81 -29.32
C ALA A 314 8.14 18.88 -30.42
N GLY A 315 7.90 20.12 -30.02
CA GLY A 315 8.15 21.30 -30.84
C GLY A 315 9.65 21.50 -30.95
N SER A 316 10.17 21.31 -32.16
CA SER A 316 11.51 21.66 -32.61
C SER A 316 11.91 23.08 -32.15
N ALA A 317 12.81 23.17 -31.18
CA ALA A 317 13.52 24.41 -30.88
C ALA A 317 14.79 24.44 -31.75
N ARG A 318 14.68 25.07 -32.92
CA ARG A 318 15.82 25.51 -33.73
C ARG A 318 16.61 26.53 -32.89
N THR A 319 17.82 26.18 -32.48
CA THR A 319 18.82 27.16 -32.02
C THR A 319 20.01 27.07 -32.96
N THR A 320 20.19 28.15 -33.72
CA THR A 320 21.36 28.42 -34.54
C THR A 320 22.49 28.88 -33.63
N SER A 321 23.64 28.21 -33.65
CA SER A 321 24.91 28.82 -33.28
C SER A 321 26.08 28.09 -33.95
N SER A 322 27.02 28.90 -34.40
CA SER A 322 28.08 28.66 -35.38
C SER A 322 29.30 27.88 -34.86
N ARG A 323 29.87 27.07 -35.77
CA ARG A 323 31.27 26.57 -35.86
C ARG A 323 32.31 27.64 -35.42
N THR A 324 33.51 27.39 -34.86
CA THR A 324 34.59 26.34 -34.94
C THR A 324 35.79 26.83 -34.04
N PRO A 325 37.01 26.21 -33.95
CA PRO A 325 37.42 24.82 -33.64
C PRO A 325 38.66 24.67 -32.66
N SER A 326 38.97 23.40 -32.31
CA SER A 326 40.27 22.83 -31.84
C SER A 326 40.72 23.16 -30.40
N THR A 327 41.26 22.24 -29.58
CA THR A 327 42.46 21.41 -29.80
C THR A 327 42.47 20.12 -28.94
N THR A 328 43.24 19.15 -29.44
CA THR A 328 43.58 17.82 -28.87
C THR A 328 44.48 17.87 -27.65
N SER A 329 44.31 16.95 -26.69
CA SER A 329 45.43 16.35 -25.96
C SER A 329 45.04 15.01 -25.30
N THR A 330 45.85 14.00 -25.57
CA THR A 330 45.83 12.60 -25.11
C THR A 330 46.69 12.43 -23.85
N THR A 331 46.27 11.57 -22.91
CA THR A 331 47.15 10.79 -21.98
C THR A 331 46.24 9.88 -21.12
N ARG A 332 46.12 8.58 -21.41
CA ARG A 332 46.95 7.41 -21.03
C ARG A 332 47.00 7.11 -19.51
N SER A 333 46.33 6.00 -19.14
CA SER A 333 46.39 5.31 -17.83
C SER A 333 47.76 4.72 -17.52
N PRO A 334 47.96 4.26 -16.26
CA PRO A 334 48.66 3.00 -16.05
C PRO A 334 47.90 1.99 -15.17
N LYS A 335 48.13 0.74 -15.53
CA LYS A 335 47.73 -0.53 -14.91
C LYS A 335 48.38 -0.72 -13.53
N ARG A 336 47.73 -1.47 -12.64
CA ARG A 336 48.37 -2.42 -11.71
C ARG A 336 47.51 -3.67 -11.56
N ALA A 337 48.18 -4.82 -11.57
CA ALA A 337 47.63 -6.18 -11.48
C ALA A 337 47.95 -6.78 -10.07
N PRO A 338 47.75 -8.09 -9.82
CA PRO A 338 46.70 -8.65 -8.99
C PRO A 338 47.19 -9.14 -7.61
N SER A 339 46.29 -9.26 -6.63
CA SER A 339 46.56 -10.01 -5.40
C SER A 339 45.74 -11.31 -5.36
N ASN A 340 46.48 -12.42 -5.37
CA ASN A 340 45.99 -13.74 -5.01
C ASN A 340 45.65 -13.78 -3.52
N PHE A 341 44.45 -14.24 -3.16
CA PHE A 341 44.23 -14.89 -1.88
C PHE A 341 43.33 -16.12 -2.08
N SER A 342 43.98 -17.27 -2.04
CA SER A 342 43.37 -18.58 -1.85
C SER A 342 43.05 -18.72 -0.36
N SER A 343 41.80 -18.98 0.00
CA SER A 343 41.50 -19.79 1.18
C SER A 343 40.19 -20.54 0.99
N SER A 344 40.35 -21.85 0.86
CA SER A 344 39.31 -22.86 0.92
C SER A 344 38.77 -22.97 2.34
N ILE A 345 37.49 -22.68 2.55
CA ILE A 345 36.75 -23.13 3.73
C ILE A 345 35.47 -23.81 3.23
N LYS A 346 35.42 -25.13 3.40
CA LYS A 346 34.26 -25.99 3.14
C LYS A 346 33.19 -25.69 4.20
N PRO A 347 31.90 -25.52 3.83
CA PRO A 347 30.82 -25.47 4.80
C PRO A 347 30.44 -26.89 5.23
N THR A 348 30.56 -27.17 6.53
CA THR A 348 29.97 -28.34 7.19
C THR A 348 28.46 -28.08 7.39
N MET A 349 27.62 -28.86 6.71
CA MET A 349 26.17 -28.88 6.96
C MET A 349 25.83 -29.79 8.14
N PRO A 350 25.02 -29.37 9.12
CA PRO A 350 24.34 -30.28 10.02
C PRO A 350 23.09 -30.86 9.33
N ARG A 351 22.96 -32.19 9.38
CA ARG A 351 21.79 -32.96 8.94
C ARG A 351 20.63 -32.84 9.94
N PRO A 352 19.38 -33.08 9.48
CA PRO A 352 18.15 -32.84 10.25
C PRO A 352 17.91 -33.91 11.32
N TRP A 353 17.39 -33.49 12.47
CA TRP A 353 16.93 -34.35 13.55
C TRP A 353 15.40 -34.43 13.56
N LEU A 354 14.89 -35.65 13.37
CA LEU A 354 13.59 -36.18 13.83
C LEU A 354 13.76 -37.72 13.88
N PRO A 355 12.98 -38.49 14.65
CA PRO A 355 12.39 -38.24 15.97
C PRO A 355 12.58 -39.45 16.93
N THR A 356 12.15 -39.31 18.18
CA THR A 356 11.49 -40.38 18.96
C THR A 356 10.30 -39.80 19.67
#